data_AF-E6TZS2-F1
#
_entry.id   AF-E6TZS2-F1
#
_cell.length_a   1.000
_cell.length_b   1.000
_cell.length_c   1.000
_cell.angle_alpha   90.00
_cell.angle_beta   90.00
_cell.angle_gamma   90.00
#
_symmetry.space_group_name_H-M   'P 1'
#
loop_
_entity.id
_entity.type
_entity.pdbx_description
1 polymer ?
#
loop_
_entity_poly.entity_id
_entity_poly.type
_entity_poly.pdbx_seq_one_letter_code
_entity_poly.pdbx_strand_id
1 'polypeptide(L)'
;MRDKNKVFHLAIPCKSLDETVDFYEKLGCQLARRYDDRVTFNFFGDQVVCHLNPDKIDTKPKMYPRHFGITFTKKEEFDQCLTLAEERCLPFFQEPMMRFEGRQEEHETFFLIDPSNNLLEFKYYQDTSMVY
;
A
#
# COMPACT_ATOMS: atom_id res chain seq x y z
N MET A 1 16.94 9.93 8.86
CA MET A 1 17.41 10.60 7.63
C MET A 1 16.88 9.83 6.42
N ARG A 2 15.77 10.28 5.83
CA ARG A 2 15.39 9.84 4.48
C ARG A 2 16.26 10.63 3.50
N ASP A 3 17.35 9.99 3.08
CA ASP A 3 18.22 10.51 2.03
C ASP A 3 17.65 10.06 0.68
N LYS A 4 17.64 10.95 -0.32
CA LYS A 4 17.08 10.66 -1.65
C LYS A 4 17.88 9.58 -2.40
N ASN A 5 19.03 9.15 -1.86
CA ASN A 5 19.83 8.04 -2.38
C ASN A 5 19.41 6.64 -1.86
N LYS A 6 18.35 6.54 -1.06
CA LYS A 6 17.85 5.27 -0.53
C LYS A 6 16.39 5.07 -0.90
N VAL A 7 16.05 3.83 -1.18
CA VAL A 7 14.68 3.36 -1.39
C VAL A 7 14.37 2.27 -0.37
N PHE A 8 13.19 2.36 0.25
CA PHE A 8 12.70 1.28 1.08
C PHE A 8 12.43 0.05 0.21
N HIS A 9 12.60 -1.13 0.77
CA HIS A 9 12.32 -2.39 0.09
C HIS A 9 11.49 -3.29 1.00
N LEU A 10 10.39 -3.81 0.47
CA LEU A 10 9.52 -4.76 1.15
C LEU A 10 9.28 -6.00 0.29
N ALA A 11 9.43 -7.18 0.88
CA ALA A 11 9.03 -8.44 0.28
C ALA A 11 7.72 -8.93 0.92
N ILE A 12 6.74 -9.27 0.09
CA ILE A 12 5.43 -9.78 0.51
C ILE A 12 5.07 -11.03 -0.31
N PRO A 13 4.22 -11.95 0.22
CA PRO A 13 3.78 -13.10 -0.55
C PRO A 13 2.69 -12.71 -1.55
N CYS A 14 2.65 -13.41 -2.69
CA CYS A 14 1.51 -13.39 -3.59
C CYS A 14 1.09 -14.79 -4.03
N LYS A 15 -0.22 -15.01 -4.25
CA LYS A 15 -0.76 -16.29 -4.72
C LYS A 15 -0.66 -16.49 -6.24
N SER A 16 -0.63 -15.38 -6.99
CA SER A 16 -0.60 -15.35 -8.45
C SER A 16 0.17 -14.11 -8.91
N LEU A 17 1.16 -14.29 -9.77
CA LEU A 17 1.94 -13.17 -10.32
C LEU A 17 1.08 -12.26 -11.21
N ASP A 18 0.17 -12.83 -12.00
CA ASP A 18 -0.66 -12.07 -12.94
C ASP A 18 -1.71 -11.21 -12.22
N GLU A 19 -2.43 -11.79 -11.25
CA GLU A 19 -3.39 -11.03 -10.43
C GLU A 19 -2.69 -9.90 -9.67
N THR A 20 -1.46 -10.17 -9.24
CA THR A 20 -0.64 -9.20 -8.52
C THR A 20 -0.23 -8.05 -9.44
N VAL A 21 0.27 -8.34 -10.64
CA VAL A 21 0.61 -7.30 -11.62
C VAL A 21 -0.61 -6.43 -11.94
N ASP A 22 -1.76 -7.04 -12.22
CA ASP A 22 -3.00 -6.31 -12.50
C ASP A 22 -3.39 -5.37 -11.34
N PHE A 23 -3.35 -5.86 -10.10
CA PHE A 23 -3.67 -5.03 -8.93
C PHE A 23 -2.70 -3.84 -8.77
N TYR A 24 -1.38 -4.08 -8.79
CA TYR A 24 -0.40 -3.02 -8.52
C TYR A 24 -0.31 -2.01 -9.68
N GLU A 25 -0.51 -2.43 -10.94
CA GLU A 25 -0.62 -1.49 -12.07
C GLU A 25 -1.92 -0.67 -12.01
N LYS A 26 -3.05 -1.27 -11.58
CA LYS A 26 -4.27 -0.53 -11.27
C LYS A 26 -4.10 0.43 -10.10
N LEU A 27 -3.26 0.12 -9.12
CA LEU A 27 -2.88 1.08 -8.08
C LEU A 27 -1.95 2.21 -8.60
N GLY A 28 -1.49 2.13 -9.85
CA GLY A 28 -0.61 3.11 -10.47
C GLY A 28 0.89 2.85 -10.26
N CYS A 29 1.25 1.69 -9.70
CA CYS A 29 2.64 1.27 -9.57
C CYS A 29 3.19 0.81 -10.93
N GLN A 30 4.50 0.96 -11.14
CA GLN A 30 5.15 0.51 -12.37
C GLN A 30 5.83 -0.84 -12.15
N LEU A 31 5.54 -1.82 -13.01
CA LEU A 31 6.26 -3.09 -13.03
C LEU A 31 7.72 -2.83 -13.49
N ALA A 32 8.68 -3.14 -12.62
CA ALA A 32 10.09 -2.97 -12.91
C ALA A 32 10.71 -4.25 -13.49
N ARG A 33 10.44 -5.40 -12.86
CA ARG A 33 11.01 -6.70 -13.24
C ARG A 33 10.02 -7.83 -12.97
N ARG A 34 10.09 -8.87 -13.78
CA ARG A 34 9.34 -10.12 -13.62
C ARG A 34 10.26 -11.32 -13.79
N TYR A 35 10.09 -12.30 -12.92
CA TYR A 35 10.72 -13.61 -12.94
C TYR A 35 9.65 -14.68 -12.73
N ASP A 36 10.03 -15.95 -12.86
CA ASP A 36 9.11 -17.08 -12.67
C ASP A 36 8.57 -17.19 -11.22
N ASP A 37 9.28 -16.61 -10.25
CA ASP A 37 8.96 -16.72 -8.83
C ASP A 37 8.61 -15.39 -8.14
N ARG A 38 8.70 -14.24 -8.83
CA ARG A 38 8.43 -12.92 -8.25
C ARG A 38 8.24 -11.82 -9.28
N VAL A 39 7.55 -10.76 -8.85
CA VAL A 39 7.45 -9.48 -9.56
C VAL A 39 7.93 -8.34 -8.67
N THR A 40 8.60 -7.35 -9.25
CA THR A 40 9.11 -6.17 -8.55
C THR A 40 8.46 -4.92 -9.09
N PHE A 41 7.93 -4.07 -8.23
CA PHE A 41 7.31 -2.80 -8.59
C PHE A 41 8.11 -1.62 -8.05
N ASN A 42 8.08 -0.52 -8.81
CA ASN A 42 8.23 0.81 -8.25
C ASN A 42 6.90 1.20 -7.58
N PHE A 43 6.89 1.16 -6.26
CA PHE A 43 5.75 1.45 -5.38
C PHE A 43 5.95 2.84 -4.77
N PHE A 44 5.40 3.87 -5.41
CA PHE A 44 5.50 5.27 -4.97
C PHE A 44 6.95 5.76 -4.75
N GLY A 45 7.90 5.28 -5.56
CA GLY A 45 9.33 5.59 -5.44
C GLY A 45 10.11 4.63 -4.54
N ASP A 46 9.44 3.77 -3.78
CA ASP A 46 10.03 2.66 -3.03
C ASP A 46 9.89 1.34 -3.80
N GLN A 47 10.46 0.25 -3.28
CA GLN A 47 10.43 -1.07 -3.92
C GLN A 47 9.53 -2.05 -3.16
N VAL A 48 8.54 -2.62 -3.85
CA VAL A 48 7.78 -3.77 -3.36
C VAL A 48 8.06 -4.97 -4.26
N VAL A 49 8.39 -6.11 -3.65
CA VAL A 49 8.63 -7.37 -4.35
C VAL A 49 7.62 -8.41 -3.86
N CYS A 50 6.78 -8.87 -4.78
CA CYS A 50 5.77 -9.88 -4.50
C CYS A 50 6.31 -11.25 -4.92
N HIS A 51 6.51 -12.14 -3.95
CA HIS A 51 7.05 -13.47 -4.15
C HIS A 51 5.92 -14.50 -4.27
N LEU A 52 5.95 -15.31 -5.33
CA LEU A 52 4.96 -16.36 -5.55
C LEU A 52 5.05 -17.40 -4.42
N ASN A 53 4.02 -17.45 -3.57
CA ASN A 53 3.92 -18.35 -2.43
C ASN A 53 2.45 -18.61 -2.06
N PRO A 54 1.69 -19.31 -2.92
CA PRO A 54 0.26 -19.53 -2.74
C PRO A 54 -0.08 -20.28 -1.44
N ASP A 55 0.84 -21.10 -0.92
CA ASP A 55 0.63 -21.89 0.29
C ASP A 55 0.77 -21.08 1.59
N LYS A 56 1.33 -19.86 1.54
CA LYS A 56 1.59 -19.00 2.71
C LYS A 56 0.80 -17.69 2.66
N ILE A 57 -0.45 -17.78 2.22
CA ILE A 57 -1.38 -16.65 2.22
C ILE A 57 -2.28 -16.71 3.46
N ASP A 58 -2.41 -15.60 4.17
CA ASP A 58 -3.41 -15.46 5.22
C ASP A 58 -4.80 -15.38 4.59
N THR A 59 -5.66 -16.33 4.89
CA THR A 59 -7.04 -16.37 4.35
C THR A 59 -8.02 -15.51 5.14
N LYS A 60 -7.61 -15.00 6.31
CA LYS A 60 -8.44 -14.18 7.21
C LYS A 60 -7.63 -12.98 7.70
N PRO A 61 -7.27 -12.05 6.79
CA PRO A 61 -6.44 -10.92 7.16
C PRO A 61 -7.10 -10.11 8.28
N LYS A 62 -6.28 -9.67 9.21
CA LYS A 62 -6.65 -8.71 10.25
C LYS A 62 -5.80 -7.47 10.06
N MET A 63 -6.37 -6.32 10.38
CA MET A 63 -5.70 -5.01 10.31
C MET A 63 -4.32 -5.01 10.98
N TYR A 64 -4.16 -5.78 12.05
CA TYR A 64 -2.92 -5.96 12.78
C TYR A 64 -2.52 -7.45 12.83
N PRO A 65 -1.21 -7.76 12.85
CA PRO A 65 -0.09 -6.83 13.08
C PRO A 65 0.65 -6.39 11.81
N ARG A 66 0.13 -6.69 10.61
CA ARG A 66 0.84 -6.46 9.35
C ARG A 66 -0.02 -5.65 8.38
N HIS A 67 0.51 -4.51 7.99
CA HIS A 67 0.13 -3.73 6.81
C HIS A 67 1.34 -2.88 6.42
N PHE A 68 1.31 -2.31 5.24
CA PHE A 68 2.33 -1.38 4.76
C PHE A 68 1.67 -0.35 3.86
N GLY A 69 2.39 0.69 3.44
CA GLY A 69 1.87 1.63 2.47
C GLY A 69 2.56 2.97 2.60
N ILE A 70 1.85 4.05 2.26
CA ILE A 70 2.43 5.38 2.14
C ILE A 70 1.74 6.34 3.10
N THR A 71 2.55 7.06 3.87
CA THR A 71 2.09 8.29 4.53
C THR A 71 2.49 9.47 3.66
N PHE A 72 1.49 10.14 3.08
CA PHE A 72 1.69 11.32 2.26
C PHE A 72 1.84 12.55 3.14
N THR A 73 2.75 13.45 2.76
CA THR A 73 2.94 14.75 3.44
C THR A 73 2.15 15.88 2.81
N LYS A 74 1.50 15.62 1.66
CA LYS A 74 0.61 16.56 0.98
C LYS A 74 -0.76 15.93 0.84
N LYS A 75 -1.79 16.66 1.23
CA LYS A 75 -3.17 16.16 1.17
C LYS A 75 -3.60 15.85 -0.25
N GLU A 76 -3.19 16.68 -1.22
CA GLU A 76 -3.61 16.54 -2.61
C GLU A 76 -3.12 15.22 -3.23
N GLU A 77 -1.93 14.75 -2.84
CA GLU A 77 -1.39 13.46 -3.32
C GLU A 77 -2.10 12.26 -2.67
N PHE A 78 -2.52 12.39 -1.40
CA PHE A 78 -3.36 11.39 -0.73
C PHE A 78 -4.75 11.31 -1.38
N ASP A 79 -5.40 12.45 -1.59
CA ASP A 79 -6.73 12.54 -2.20
C ASP A 79 -6.71 11.95 -3.63
N GLN A 80 -5.67 12.24 -4.41
CA GLN A 80 -5.47 11.65 -5.74
C GLN A 80 -5.33 10.12 -5.69
N CYS A 81 -4.59 9.60 -4.71
CA CYS A 81 -4.44 8.16 -4.52
C CYS A 81 -5.78 7.50 -4.16
N LEU A 82 -6.58 8.15 -3.31
CA LEU A 82 -7.90 7.67 -2.92
C LEU A 82 -8.86 7.65 -4.12
N THR A 83 -8.98 8.77 -4.84
CA THR A 83 -9.84 8.87 -6.03
C THR A 83 -9.45 7.83 -7.09
N LEU A 84 -8.15 7.63 -7.33
CA LEU A 84 -7.69 6.61 -8.28
C LEU A 84 -8.10 5.19 -7.84
N ALA A 85 -8.05 4.89 -6.54
CA ALA A 85 -8.47 3.60 -6.01
C ALA A 85 -9.98 3.38 -6.18
N GLU A 86 -10.80 4.40 -5.92
CA GLU A 86 -12.25 4.38 -6.12
C GLU A 86 -12.63 4.22 -7.60
N GLU A 87 -12.07 5.05 -8.48
CA GLU A 87 -12.35 5.04 -9.93
C GLU A 87 -11.95 3.73 -10.60
N ARG A 88 -10.87 3.09 -10.12
CA ARG A 88 -10.38 1.81 -10.63
C ARG A 88 -10.98 0.61 -9.91
N CYS A 89 -11.95 0.85 -9.02
CA CYS A 89 -12.66 -0.17 -8.25
C CYS A 89 -11.70 -1.13 -7.51
N LEU A 90 -10.64 -0.59 -6.88
CA LEU A 90 -9.75 -1.39 -6.06
C LEU A 90 -10.48 -1.89 -4.80
N PRO A 91 -10.23 -3.13 -4.35
CA PRO A 91 -10.85 -3.63 -3.12
C PRO A 91 -10.38 -2.88 -1.87
N PHE A 92 -11.33 -2.28 -1.14
CA PHE A 92 -11.08 -1.69 0.17
C PHE A 92 -11.27 -2.75 1.26
N PHE A 93 -10.27 -2.86 2.14
CA PHE A 93 -10.42 -3.56 3.42
C PHE A 93 -11.11 -2.66 4.46
N GLN A 94 -10.80 -1.38 4.43
CA GLN A 94 -11.39 -0.35 5.27
C GLN A 94 -11.55 0.92 4.44
N GLU A 95 -12.80 1.35 4.30
CA GLU A 95 -13.16 2.62 3.65
C GLU A 95 -12.49 3.82 4.34
N PRO A 96 -12.34 4.96 3.65
CA PRO A 96 -11.76 6.18 4.20
C PRO A 96 -12.38 6.57 5.55
N MET A 97 -11.53 6.83 6.53
CA MET A 97 -11.93 7.23 7.86
C MET A 97 -10.92 8.18 8.50
N MET A 98 -11.38 8.90 9.52
CA MET A 98 -10.52 9.65 10.42
C MET A 98 -10.08 8.81 11.60
N ARG A 99 -8.80 8.86 11.95
CA ARG A 99 -8.24 8.24 13.14
C ARG A 99 -7.77 9.28 14.13
N PHE A 100 -8.01 8.98 15.42
CA PHE A 100 -7.63 9.82 16.55
C PHE A 100 -8.20 11.24 16.48
N GLU A 101 -9.48 11.35 16.12
CA GLU A 101 -10.17 12.64 15.98
C GLU A 101 -10.00 13.53 17.22
N GLY A 102 -9.67 14.80 16.99
CA GLY A 102 -9.42 15.83 17.99
C GLY A 102 -8.05 15.75 18.68
N ARG A 103 -7.19 14.80 18.30
CA ARG A 103 -5.82 14.68 18.84
C ARG A 103 -4.78 15.26 17.89
N GLN A 104 -3.56 15.48 18.38
CA GLN A 104 -2.48 15.99 17.55
C GLN A 104 -2.10 14.99 16.45
N GLU A 105 -2.17 13.69 16.76
CA GLU A 105 -1.89 12.59 15.84
C GLU A 105 -3.07 12.23 14.90
N GLU A 106 -4.05 13.12 14.74
CA GLU A 106 -5.19 12.92 13.83
C GLU A 106 -4.71 12.74 12.38
N HIS A 107 -5.22 11.69 11.73
CA HIS A 107 -4.86 11.37 10.35
C HIS A 107 -5.98 10.66 9.58
N GLU A 108 -6.10 11.02 8.30
CA GLU A 108 -6.96 10.35 7.34
C GLU A 108 -6.31 9.04 6.94
N THR A 109 -7.13 7.99 6.82
CA THR A 109 -6.63 6.67 6.43
C THR A 109 -7.67 5.87 5.67
N PHE A 110 -7.19 5.06 4.73
CA PHE A 110 -7.96 3.97 4.13
C PHE A 110 -7.04 2.76 3.93
N PHE A 111 -7.65 1.58 3.82
CA PHE A 111 -6.93 0.34 3.58
C PHE A 111 -7.42 -0.33 2.31
N LEU A 112 -6.49 -0.65 1.41
CA LEU A 112 -6.73 -1.58 0.31
C LEU A 112 -6.34 -3.00 0.72
N ILE A 113 -6.93 -3.98 0.03
CA ILE A 113 -6.54 -5.39 0.14
C ILE A 113 -6.16 -5.92 -1.24
N ASP A 114 -4.94 -6.42 -1.36
CA ASP A 114 -4.48 -7.02 -2.61
C ASP A 114 -5.05 -8.44 -2.81
N PRO A 115 -4.92 -9.05 -4.01
CA PRO A 115 -5.47 -10.39 -4.28
C PRO A 115 -4.93 -11.49 -3.36
N SER A 116 -3.81 -11.24 -2.68
CA SER A 116 -3.12 -12.15 -1.78
C SER A 116 -3.34 -11.77 -0.30
N ASN A 117 -4.36 -10.97 -0.03
CA ASN A 117 -4.78 -10.53 1.30
C ASN A 117 -3.74 -9.70 2.06
N ASN A 118 -2.76 -9.12 1.37
CA ASN A 118 -1.89 -8.13 2.00
C ASN A 118 -2.68 -6.82 2.15
N LEU A 119 -2.55 -6.19 3.32
CA LEU A 119 -3.23 -4.94 3.64
C LEU A 119 -2.32 -3.75 3.36
N LEU A 120 -2.82 -2.80 2.57
CA LEU A 120 -2.12 -1.57 2.20
C LEU A 120 -2.79 -0.37 2.88
N GLU A 121 -2.12 0.27 3.83
CA GLU A 121 -2.60 1.47 4.54
C GLU A 121 -2.02 2.73 3.90
N PHE A 122 -2.88 3.66 3.52
CA PHE A 122 -2.49 5.00 3.08
C PHE A 122 -2.92 6.01 4.12
N LYS A 123 -2.07 6.99 4.41
CA LYS A 123 -2.30 7.99 5.46
C LYS A 123 -1.96 9.41 5.05
N TYR A 124 -2.67 10.35 5.64
CA TYR A 124 -2.31 11.76 5.66
C TYR A 124 -2.54 12.32 7.07
N TYR A 125 -1.48 12.82 7.72
CA TYR A 125 -1.56 13.45 9.03
C TYR A 125 -1.80 14.96 8.88
N GLN A 126 -2.71 15.51 9.68
CA GLN A 126 -2.93 16.95 9.69
C GLN A 126 -1.72 17.72 10.24
N ASP A 127 -1.07 17.18 11.26
CA ASP A 127 0.21 17.65 11.77
C ASP A 127 1.35 16.77 11.22
N THR A 128 2.14 17.31 10.29
CA THR A 128 3.25 16.57 9.66
C THR A 128 4.32 16.13 10.68
N SER A 129 4.41 16.76 11.85
CA SER A 129 5.35 16.33 12.89
C SER A 129 4.98 14.96 13.50
N MET A 130 3.74 14.50 13.33
CA MET A 130 3.22 13.22 13.85
C MET A 130 3.34 12.04 12.88
N VAL A 131 4.00 12.23 11.74
CA VAL A 131 4.25 11.15 10.76
C VAL A 131 5.14 10.03 11.33
N TYR A 132 5.94 10.32 12.37
CA TYR A 132 6.92 9.41 12.97
C TYR A 132 6.75 9.26 14.48
#